data_AF-A0A1F3DI05-F1
#
_entry.id   AF-A0A1F3DI05-F1
#
_cell.length_a   1.000
_cell.length_b   1.000
_cell.length_c   1.000
_cell.angle_alpha   90.00
_cell.angle_beta   90.00
_cell.angle_gamma   90.00
#
_symmetry.space_group_name_H-M   'P 1'
#
loop_
_entity.id
_entity.type
_entity.pdbx_description
1 polymer ?
#
loop_
_entity_poly.entity_id
_entity_poly.type
_entity_poly.pdbx_seq_one_letter_code
_entity_poly.pdbx_strand_id
1 'polypeptide(L)'
;MKHHSYVTGGNGNDEYFGPADKLRNRLGEGTTESCNVYNMLKLTEHLFEWDAIAEAADFYERALFNHILSTQHPETGNVTYNLSLDMGGFKAFQDPFEFTCCIGTGMENHSKYGENIYYHNDNELYVFQYIASELNWEEKGMKVKLKTSYPEEQLLVFKFDCDRPVRFTLQIRATENITNRKEGQFIDITYDIPEDISRGRNKISIRFQAHHSNTAGPVFGIRTIKK
;
A
#
# COMPACT_ATOMS: atom_id res chain seq x y z
N MET A 1 -13.50 0.57 5.89
CA MET A 1 -12.41 -0.39 5.56
C MET A 1 -12.63 -1.78 6.16
N LYS A 2 -12.94 -1.95 7.47
CA LYS A 2 -12.88 -3.29 8.11
C LYS A 2 -14.09 -4.18 7.90
N HIS A 3 -15.29 -3.61 7.89
CA HIS A 3 -16.54 -4.40 7.96
C HIS A 3 -17.30 -4.52 6.63
N HIS A 4 -16.89 -3.77 5.61
CA HIS A 4 -17.60 -3.70 4.32
C HIS A 4 -16.70 -3.94 3.11
N SER A 5 -15.40 -4.15 3.32
CA SER A 5 -14.45 -4.34 2.23
C SER A 5 -14.15 -5.82 2.02
N TYR A 6 -14.13 -6.24 0.76
CA TYR A 6 -13.66 -7.55 0.33
C TYR A 6 -12.13 -7.61 0.36
N VAL A 7 -11.59 -8.80 0.11
CA VAL A 7 -10.14 -9.08 0.13
C VAL A 7 -9.36 -8.21 -0.85
N THR A 8 -9.96 -7.82 -1.98
CA THR A 8 -9.34 -6.93 -2.97
C THR A 8 -9.25 -5.47 -2.51
N GLY A 9 -9.86 -5.11 -1.37
CA GLY A 9 -9.99 -3.73 -0.89
C GLY A 9 -11.26 -3.02 -1.39
N GLY A 10 -11.92 -3.56 -2.42
CA GLY A 10 -13.20 -3.04 -2.91
C GLY A 10 -14.35 -3.28 -1.94
N ASN A 11 -15.47 -2.58 -2.13
CA ASN A 11 -16.65 -2.70 -1.27
C ASN A 11 -17.95 -2.54 -2.08
N GLY A 12 -19.08 -2.91 -1.49
CA GLY A 12 -20.40 -2.80 -2.11
C GLY A 12 -20.74 -3.93 -3.08
N ASN A 13 -22.03 -4.07 -3.37
CA ASN A 13 -22.56 -4.92 -4.43
C ASN A 13 -23.74 -4.18 -5.05
N ASP A 14 -23.75 -4.08 -6.38
CA ASP A 14 -24.68 -3.27 -7.16
C ASP A 14 -24.66 -1.80 -6.70
N GLU A 15 -23.47 -1.25 -6.43
CA GLU A 15 -23.24 0.12 -5.92
C GLU A 15 -23.74 0.40 -4.48
N TYR A 16 -24.37 -0.57 -3.81
CA TYR A 16 -24.89 -0.38 -2.45
C TYR A 16 -24.08 -1.13 -1.38
N PHE A 17 -23.81 -0.42 -0.28
CA PHE A 17 -23.45 -1.05 0.98
C PHE A 17 -24.59 -1.96 1.47
N GLY A 18 -24.22 -2.97 2.23
CA GLY A 18 -25.19 -3.76 2.98
C GLY A 18 -24.67 -3.99 4.38
N PRO A 19 -25.24 -4.95 5.12
CA PRO A 19 -24.89 -5.12 6.52
C PRO A 19 -23.40 -5.39 6.71
N ALA A 20 -22.84 -4.80 7.77
CA ALA A 20 -21.47 -5.05 8.21
C ALA A 20 -21.21 -6.55 8.38
N ASP A 21 -20.02 -7.00 7.97
CA ASP A 21 -19.53 -8.38 8.09
C ASP A 21 -20.39 -9.45 7.37
N LYS A 22 -21.30 -9.03 6.47
CA LYS A 22 -22.15 -9.92 5.65
C LYS A 22 -21.78 -9.88 4.16
N LEU A 23 -20.51 -10.12 3.86
CA LEU A 23 -19.96 -10.07 2.50
C LEU A 23 -20.10 -11.39 1.72
N ARG A 24 -20.07 -12.53 2.41
CA ARG A 24 -20.00 -13.87 1.78
C ARG A 24 -21.14 -14.20 0.82
N ASN A 25 -22.33 -13.65 1.06
CA ASN A 25 -23.54 -13.92 0.27
C ASN A 25 -23.81 -12.80 -0.75
N ARG A 26 -22.85 -11.90 -0.96
CA ARG A 26 -22.95 -10.73 -1.85
C ARG A 26 -21.80 -10.71 -2.85
N LEU A 27 -21.30 -11.88 -3.21
CA LEU A 27 -20.34 -12.10 -4.28
C LEU A 27 -21.14 -12.27 -5.58
N GLY A 28 -20.95 -11.38 -6.54
CA GLY A 28 -21.75 -11.30 -7.76
C GLY A 28 -21.12 -10.36 -8.78
N GLU A 29 -21.73 -10.27 -9.97
CA GLU A 29 -21.22 -9.44 -11.06
C GLU A 29 -21.09 -7.95 -10.70
N GLY A 30 -22.03 -7.43 -9.91
CA GLY A 30 -22.06 -6.05 -9.44
C GLY A 30 -21.14 -5.74 -8.25
N THR A 31 -20.25 -6.65 -7.85
CA THR A 31 -19.38 -6.37 -6.69
C THR A 31 -18.28 -5.38 -7.02
N THR A 32 -18.02 -4.51 -6.05
CA THR A 32 -16.85 -3.65 -6.02
C THR A 32 -16.72 -2.77 -7.26
N GLU A 33 -17.51 -1.70 -7.28
CA GLU A 33 -17.40 -0.63 -8.26
C GLU A 33 -16.04 0.09 -8.13
N SER A 34 -15.37 0.32 -9.27
CA SER A 34 -14.05 0.96 -9.36
C SER A 34 -14.04 2.39 -8.80
N CYS A 35 -15.06 3.22 -9.07
CA CYS A 35 -15.13 4.61 -8.58
C CYS A 35 -15.09 4.70 -7.06
N ASN A 36 -15.81 3.81 -6.40
CA ASN A 36 -15.88 3.77 -4.96
C ASN A 36 -14.51 3.40 -4.36
N VAL A 37 -13.78 2.47 -4.97
CA VAL A 37 -12.42 2.16 -4.52
C VAL A 37 -11.46 3.32 -4.76
N TYR A 38 -11.53 3.98 -5.92
CA TYR A 38 -10.77 5.19 -6.21
C TYR A 38 -10.99 6.28 -5.13
N ASN A 39 -12.24 6.52 -4.74
CA ASN A 39 -12.54 7.51 -3.70
C ASN A 39 -12.12 7.05 -2.29
N MET A 40 -12.19 5.75 -2.01
CA MET A 40 -11.63 5.19 -0.77
C MET A 40 -10.12 5.37 -0.70
N LEU A 41 -9.39 5.29 -1.82
CA LEU A 41 -7.96 5.58 -1.86
C LEU A 41 -7.69 7.06 -1.54
N LYS A 42 -8.43 8.00 -2.15
CA LYS A 42 -8.31 9.44 -1.84
C LYS A 42 -8.58 9.77 -0.38
N LEU A 43 -9.60 9.15 0.21
CA LEU A 43 -9.85 9.29 1.65
C LEU A 43 -8.67 8.74 2.47
N THR A 44 -8.10 7.61 2.05
CA THR A 44 -6.96 6.98 2.73
C THR A 44 -5.71 7.84 2.69
N GLU A 45 -5.47 8.53 1.56
CA GLU A 45 -4.40 9.52 1.40
C GLU A 45 -4.53 10.63 2.46
N HIS A 46 -5.70 11.28 2.55
CA HIS A 46 -5.93 12.33 3.55
C HIS A 46 -5.81 11.85 5.00
N LEU A 47 -6.30 10.65 5.30
CA LEU A 47 -6.13 10.07 6.64
C LEU A 47 -4.65 9.81 6.98
N PHE A 48 -3.86 9.43 5.98
CA PHE A 48 -2.43 9.23 6.16
C PHE A 48 -1.70 10.57 6.37
N GLU A 49 -2.07 11.63 5.65
CA GLU A 49 -1.48 12.96 5.83
C GLU A 49 -1.72 13.53 7.25
N TRP A 50 -2.82 13.16 7.91
CA TRP A 50 -3.12 13.62 9.26
C TRP A 50 -2.33 12.89 10.34
N ASP A 51 -2.35 11.55 10.32
CA ASP A 51 -1.88 10.75 11.45
C ASP A 51 -0.73 9.77 11.09
N ALA A 52 -0.31 9.70 9.82
CA ALA A 52 0.69 8.77 9.31
C ALA A 52 0.46 7.31 9.76
N ILE A 53 -0.80 6.87 9.73
CA ILE A 53 -1.23 5.55 10.19
C ILE A 53 -0.84 4.43 9.20
N ALA A 54 -0.08 3.44 9.67
CA ALA A 54 0.38 2.33 8.84
C ALA A 54 -0.77 1.52 8.21
N GLU A 55 -1.90 1.39 8.92
CA GLU A 55 -3.07 0.68 8.44
C GLU A 55 -3.72 1.33 7.21
N ALA A 56 -3.56 2.65 7.03
CA ALA A 56 -3.97 3.34 5.81
C ALA A 56 -3.10 2.92 4.63
N ALA A 57 -1.77 2.86 4.83
CA ALA A 57 -0.83 2.39 3.81
C ALA A 57 -1.09 0.93 3.41
N ASP A 58 -1.43 0.07 4.38
CA ASP A 58 -1.81 -1.33 4.12
C ASP A 58 -3.08 -1.44 3.27
N PHE A 59 -4.11 -0.67 3.62
CA PHE A 59 -5.36 -0.65 2.88
C PHE A 59 -5.13 -0.13 1.47
N TYR A 60 -4.37 0.95 1.33
CA TYR A 60 -4.04 1.56 0.05
C TYR A 60 -3.30 0.57 -0.85
N GLU A 61 -2.23 -0.05 -0.36
CA GLU A 61 -1.46 -1.05 -1.12
C GLU A 61 -2.35 -2.21 -1.58
N ARG A 62 -3.15 -2.77 -0.67
CA ARG A 62 -4.06 -3.87 -0.99
C ARG A 62 -5.06 -3.49 -2.08
N ALA A 63 -5.72 -2.33 -1.95
CA ALA A 63 -6.70 -1.87 -2.93
C ALA A 63 -6.05 -1.44 -4.25
N LEU A 64 -4.84 -0.88 -4.22
CA LEU A 64 -4.09 -0.48 -5.41
C LEU A 64 -3.73 -1.70 -6.26
N PHE A 65 -3.08 -2.72 -5.68
CA PHE A 65 -2.62 -3.89 -6.42
C PHE A 65 -3.76 -4.83 -6.81
N ASN A 66 -4.68 -5.12 -5.88
CA ASN A 66 -5.69 -6.16 -6.10
C ASN A 66 -6.94 -5.62 -6.80
N HIS A 67 -7.26 -4.34 -6.63
CA HIS A 67 -8.42 -3.74 -7.26
C HIS A 67 -7.99 -2.85 -8.43
N ILE A 68 -7.45 -1.65 -8.15
CA ILE A 68 -7.21 -0.60 -9.15
C ILE A 68 -6.33 -1.08 -10.30
N LEU A 69 -5.15 -1.64 -10.04
CA LEU A 69 -4.26 -2.15 -11.09
C LEU A 69 -4.95 -3.17 -11.99
N SER A 70 -5.89 -3.92 -11.42
CA SER A 70 -6.61 -4.99 -12.10
C SER A 70 -7.78 -4.49 -12.97
N THR A 71 -8.19 -3.22 -12.83
CA THR A 71 -9.38 -2.66 -13.53
C THR A 71 -9.09 -2.19 -14.94
N GLN A 72 -7.84 -2.21 -15.41
CA GLN A 72 -7.49 -1.86 -16.80
C GLN A 72 -7.01 -3.08 -17.57
N HIS A 73 -7.51 -3.22 -18.79
CA HIS A 73 -7.03 -4.24 -19.72
C HIS A 73 -5.61 -3.86 -20.15
N PRO A 74 -4.60 -4.73 -19.94
CA PRO A 74 -3.19 -4.36 -20.13
C PRO A 74 -2.83 -4.05 -21.59
N GLU A 75 -3.57 -4.60 -22.55
CA GLU A 75 -3.27 -4.42 -23.98
C GLU A 75 -4.12 -3.33 -24.65
N THR A 76 -5.37 -3.12 -24.19
CA THR A 76 -6.34 -2.27 -24.89
C THR A 76 -6.64 -0.99 -24.12
N GLY A 77 -6.29 -0.92 -22.84
CA GLY A 77 -6.52 0.24 -21.99
C GLY A 77 -7.97 0.42 -21.51
N ASN A 78 -8.92 -0.39 -22.00
CA ASN A 78 -10.31 -0.40 -21.54
C ASN A 78 -10.39 -0.67 -20.03
N VAL A 79 -11.40 -0.09 -19.36
CA VAL A 79 -11.54 -0.18 -17.91
C VAL A 79 -12.82 -0.90 -17.48
N THR A 80 -12.78 -1.54 -16.31
CA THR A 80 -13.92 -2.25 -15.71
C THR A 80 -14.79 -1.29 -14.88
N TYR A 81 -16.11 -1.49 -14.91
CA TYR A 81 -17.02 -0.80 -13.98
C TYR A 81 -16.98 -1.47 -12.60
N ASN A 82 -17.30 -2.77 -12.57
CA ASN A 82 -17.24 -3.61 -11.37
C ASN A 82 -16.11 -4.63 -11.51
N LEU A 83 -15.33 -4.81 -10.45
CA LEU A 83 -14.44 -5.95 -10.33
C LEU A 83 -15.22 -7.12 -9.71
N SER A 84 -15.90 -7.88 -10.57
CA SER A 84 -16.71 -9.02 -10.14
C SER A 84 -15.91 -10.02 -9.29
N LEU A 85 -16.49 -10.42 -8.16
CA LEU A 85 -16.04 -11.49 -7.27
C LEU A 85 -16.96 -12.71 -7.36
N ASP A 86 -17.82 -12.76 -8.38
CA ASP A 86 -18.70 -13.90 -8.62
C ASP A 86 -17.91 -15.18 -8.89
N MET A 87 -18.44 -16.31 -8.43
CA MET A 87 -17.80 -17.60 -8.59
C MET A 87 -17.91 -18.06 -10.05
N GLY A 88 -16.78 -18.12 -10.74
CA GLY A 88 -16.75 -18.38 -12.19
C GLY A 88 -17.00 -17.13 -13.03
N GLY A 89 -17.03 -15.95 -12.41
CA GLY A 89 -17.12 -14.67 -13.11
C GLY A 89 -15.85 -14.33 -13.90
N PHE A 90 -15.95 -13.25 -14.67
CA PHE A 90 -14.88 -12.71 -15.48
C PHE A 90 -14.89 -11.18 -15.40
N LYS A 91 -13.79 -10.54 -15.82
CA LYS A 91 -13.73 -9.08 -15.93
C LYS A 91 -14.42 -8.63 -17.21
N ALA A 92 -15.43 -7.77 -17.07
CA ALA A 92 -16.05 -7.07 -18.19
C ALA A 92 -15.41 -5.69 -18.36
N PHE A 93 -14.86 -5.44 -19.54
CA PHE A 93 -14.25 -4.15 -19.89
C PHE A 93 -15.23 -3.34 -20.73
N GLN A 94 -15.36 -2.06 -20.39
CA GLN A 94 -16.32 -1.16 -21.02
C GLN A 94 -15.81 -0.66 -22.37
N ASP A 95 -16.74 -0.26 -23.24
CA ASP A 95 -16.42 0.58 -24.40
C ASP A 95 -15.95 1.96 -23.89
N PRO A 96 -14.77 2.47 -24.30
CA PRO A 96 -14.25 3.75 -23.82
C PRO A 96 -15.12 4.96 -24.21
N PHE A 97 -16.07 4.81 -25.15
CA PHE A 97 -17.00 5.85 -25.56
C PHE A 97 -18.33 5.83 -24.80
N GLU A 98 -18.49 4.92 -23.84
CA GLU A 98 -19.58 5.02 -22.85
C GLU A 98 -19.30 6.12 -21.82
N PHE A 99 -20.35 6.61 -21.17
CA PHE A 99 -20.28 7.74 -20.24
C PHE A 99 -20.56 7.31 -18.80
N THR A 100 -19.92 6.23 -18.36
CA THR A 100 -20.03 5.77 -16.97
C THR A 100 -19.07 6.54 -16.06
N CYS A 101 -19.41 6.63 -14.77
CA CYS A 101 -18.52 7.19 -13.75
C CYS A 101 -17.14 6.48 -13.74
N CYS A 102 -17.13 5.15 -13.89
CA CYS A 102 -15.92 4.33 -13.81
C CYS A 102 -14.96 4.56 -14.97
N ILE A 103 -15.46 4.98 -16.14
CA ILE A 103 -14.60 5.41 -17.25
C ILE A 103 -13.84 6.68 -16.86
N GLY A 104 -14.52 7.67 -16.28
CA GLY A 104 -13.90 8.90 -15.78
C GLY A 104 -12.83 8.62 -14.72
N THR A 105 -13.16 7.88 -13.66
CA THR A 105 -12.18 7.53 -12.62
C THR A 105 -11.07 6.62 -13.15
N GLY A 106 -11.37 5.77 -14.13
CA GLY A 106 -10.40 4.90 -14.79
C GLY A 106 -9.28 5.67 -15.49
N MET A 107 -9.60 6.81 -16.11
CA MET A 107 -8.59 7.71 -16.70
C MET A 107 -7.66 8.29 -15.63
N GLU A 108 -8.18 8.60 -14.45
CA GLU A 108 -7.39 9.14 -13.34
C GLU A 108 -6.55 8.07 -12.63
N ASN A 109 -7.11 6.88 -12.42
CA ASN A 109 -6.48 5.79 -11.65
C ASN A 109 -5.04 5.51 -12.08
N HIS A 110 -4.82 5.33 -13.38
CA HIS A 110 -3.56 4.82 -13.90
C HIS A 110 -2.52 5.91 -14.19
N SER A 111 -2.91 7.19 -14.08
CA SER A 111 -2.00 8.32 -14.27
C SER A 111 -1.30 8.76 -12.98
N LYS A 112 -1.80 8.31 -11.81
CA LYS A 112 -1.37 8.82 -10.50
C LYS A 112 -0.63 7.83 -9.59
N TYR A 113 -0.11 6.73 -10.12
CA TYR A 113 0.66 5.77 -9.30
C TYR A 113 1.88 6.40 -8.60
N GLY A 114 2.47 7.44 -9.20
CA GLY A 114 3.60 8.18 -8.63
C GLY A 114 3.25 9.12 -7.48
N GLU A 115 1.98 9.51 -7.34
CA GLU A 115 1.54 10.55 -6.40
C GLU A 115 1.72 10.10 -4.94
N ASN A 116 1.36 8.85 -4.64
CA ASN A 116 1.33 8.32 -3.28
C ASN A 116 2.47 7.33 -3.02
N ILE A 117 3.65 7.48 -3.64
CA ILE A 117 4.80 6.62 -3.32
C ILE A 117 5.48 7.11 -2.04
N TYR A 118 5.62 8.42 -1.89
CA TYR A 118 6.31 9.06 -0.78
C TYR A 118 5.47 10.17 -0.18
N TYR A 119 5.49 10.29 1.15
CA TYR A 119 5.10 11.51 1.85
C TYR A 119 6.29 12.03 2.62
N HIS A 120 6.41 13.34 2.78
CA HIS A 120 7.48 13.91 3.58
C HIS A 120 7.03 15.17 4.31
N ASN A 121 7.67 15.43 5.45
CA ASN A 121 7.59 16.69 6.17
C ASN A 121 8.99 17.31 6.26
N ASP A 122 9.20 18.31 7.10
CA ASP A 122 10.51 18.98 7.24
C ASP A 122 11.67 18.04 7.60
N ASN A 123 11.43 16.88 8.21
CA ASN A 123 12.49 16.01 8.73
C ASN A 123 12.28 14.52 8.49
N GLU A 124 11.12 14.10 8.01
CA GLU A 124 10.75 12.69 7.88
C GLU A 124 10.32 12.40 6.44
N LEU A 125 10.79 11.26 5.92
CA LEU A 125 10.39 10.70 4.64
C LEU A 125 9.70 9.38 4.89
N TYR A 126 8.42 9.29 4.53
CA TYR A 126 7.59 8.11 4.62
C TYR A 126 7.56 7.42 3.26
N VAL A 127 7.90 6.13 3.24
CA VAL A 127 7.71 5.28 2.06
C VAL A 127 6.33 4.64 2.19
N PHE A 128 5.36 5.16 1.44
CA PHE A 128 3.97 4.71 1.50
C PHE A 128 3.71 3.51 0.60
N GLN A 129 4.33 3.47 -0.60
CA GLN A 129 4.28 2.34 -1.53
C GLN A 129 5.69 1.91 -1.96
N TYR A 130 5.87 0.62 -2.23
CA TYR A 130 7.13 0.04 -2.68
C TYR A 130 7.20 -0.09 -4.20
N ILE A 131 7.03 1.03 -4.89
CA ILE A 131 7.09 1.10 -6.36
C ILE A 131 8.45 1.67 -6.77
N ALA A 132 9.06 1.13 -7.82
CA ALA A 132 10.34 1.64 -8.33
C ALA A 132 10.19 3.09 -8.83
N SER A 133 10.94 4.02 -8.24
CA SER A 133 10.74 5.46 -8.46
C SER A 133 11.96 6.30 -8.08
N GLU A 134 11.92 7.57 -8.50
CA GLU A 134 12.87 8.60 -8.11
C GLU A 134 12.12 9.80 -7.55
N LEU A 135 12.44 10.16 -6.30
CA LEU A 135 11.93 11.34 -5.62
C LEU A 135 12.98 12.45 -5.69
N ASN A 136 12.59 13.63 -6.16
CA ASN A 136 13.35 14.86 -6.03
C ASN A 136 12.83 15.63 -4.82
N TRP A 137 13.59 15.67 -3.73
CA TRP A 137 13.23 16.38 -2.50
C TRP A 137 13.98 17.71 -2.44
N GLU A 138 13.40 18.72 -3.11
CA GLU A 138 14.04 20.01 -3.37
C GLU A 138 14.36 20.78 -2.08
N GLU A 139 13.46 20.75 -1.10
CA GLU A 139 13.61 21.45 0.19
C GLU A 139 14.82 20.97 0.98
N LYS A 140 15.24 19.72 0.74
CA LYS A 140 16.44 19.12 1.34
C LYS A 140 17.63 19.08 0.39
N GLY A 141 17.46 19.47 -0.88
CA GLY A 141 18.49 19.34 -1.92
C GLY A 141 18.97 17.89 -2.09
N MET A 142 18.05 16.93 -2.04
CA MET A 142 18.35 15.49 -2.07
C MET A 142 17.49 14.77 -3.11
N LYS A 143 18.05 13.73 -3.74
CA LYS A 143 17.31 12.78 -4.55
C LYS A 143 17.31 11.41 -3.89
N VAL A 144 16.18 10.73 -3.91
CA VAL A 144 16.02 9.37 -3.40
C VAL A 144 15.56 8.48 -4.53
N LYS A 145 16.32 7.42 -4.81
CA LYS A 145 15.98 6.44 -5.84
C LYS A 145 15.68 5.09 -5.18
N LEU A 146 14.47 4.60 -5.36
CA LEU A 146 14.06 3.26 -4.96
C LEU A 146 14.15 2.33 -6.17
N LYS A 147 14.99 1.31 -6.07
CA LYS A 147 15.05 0.19 -7.01
C LYS A 147 14.48 -1.04 -6.32
N THR A 148 13.48 -1.64 -6.95
CA THR A 148 12.86 -2.88 -6.49
C THR A 148 12.13 -3.56 -7.64
N SER A 149 11.93 -4.87 -7.50
CA SER A 149 11.01 -5.68 -8.29
C SER A 149 9.87 -6.17 -7.40
N TYR A 150 9.47 -5.40 -6.40
CA TYR A 150 8.29 -5.68 -5.60
C TYR A 150 7.02 -5.55 -6.46
N PRO A 151 6.04 -6.46 -6.33
CA PRO A 151 5.91 -7.52 -5.32
C PRO A 151 6.61 -8.86 -5.64
N GLU A 152 7.24 -9.01 -6.80
CA GLU A 152 7.91 -10.26 -7.22
C GLU A 152 9.14 -10.60 -6.35
N GLU A 153 9.85 -9.58 -5.87
CA GLU A 153 10.97 -9.68 -4.93
C GLU A 153 10.76 -8.81 -3.69
N GLN A 154 11.36 -9.22 -2.57
CA GLN A 154 11.26 -8.50 -1.29
C GLN A 154 12.41 -7.50 -1.07
N LEU A 155 13.35 -7.39 -2.01
CA LEU A 155 14.51 -6.51 -1.88
C LEU A 155 14.14 -5.06 -2.24
N LEU A 156 14.44 -4.14 -1.33
CA LEU A 156 14.32 -2.70 -1.52
C LEU A 156 15.71 -2.07 -1.49
N VAL A 157 16.14 -1.44 -2.58
CA VAL A 157 17.43 -0.73 -2.63
C VAL A 157 17.17 0.77 -2.75
N PHE A 158 17.50 1.50 -1.70
CA PHE A 158 17.45 2.96 -1.69
C PHE A 158 18.83 3.54 -1.96
N LYS A 159 18.91 4.44 -2.95
CA LYS A 159 20.08 5.28 -3.20
C LYS A 159 19.74 6.72 -2.86
N PHE A 160 20.59 7.36 -2.07
CA PHE A 160 20.47 8.77 -1.69
C PHE A 160 21.56 9.57 -2.38
N ASP A 161 21.18 10.67 -3.03
CA ASP A 161 22.09 11.58 -3.71
C ASP A 161 21.90 12.99 -3.16
N CYS A 162 22.95 13.59 -2.63
CA CYS A 162 22.94 14.93 -2.04
C CYS A 162 24.34 15.54 -2.06
N ASP A 163 24.44 16.82 -2.41
CA ASP A 163 25.73 17.54 -2.45
C ASP A 163 26.32 17.79 -1.06
N ARG A 164 25.48 17.76 -0.02
CA ARG A 164 25.83 18.08 1.38
C ARG A 164 25.17 17.06 2.31
N PRO A 165 25.76 16.76 3.48
CA PRO A 165 25.13 15.87 4.45
C PRO A 165 23.74 16.38 4.87
N VAL A 166 22.71 15.57 4.63
CA VAL A 166 21.32 15.86 5.03
C VAL A 166 20.91 14.98 6.20
N ARG A 167 20.31 15.59 7.23
CA ARG A 167 19.71 14.87 8.35
C ARG A 167 18.20 14.78 8.17
N PHE A 168 17.70 13.55 8.17
CA PHE A 168 16.28 13.21 8.15
C PHE A 168 16.05 11.81 8.74
N THR A 169 14.79 11.46 8.96
CA THR A 169 14.31 10.13 9.38
C THR A 169 13.62 9.46 8.21
N LEU A 170 14.02 8.23 7.88
CA LEU A 170 13.33 7.42 6.90
C LEU A 170 12.36 6.48 7.63
N GLN A 171 11.08 6.55 7.28
CA GLN A 171 10.02 5.71 7.83
C GLN A 171 9.66 4.64 6.78
N ILE A 172 9.93 3.38 7.11
CA ILE A 172 9.64 2.21 6.27
C ILE A 172 8.70 1.29 7.04
N ARG A 173 7.68 0.76 6.37
CA ARG A 173 6.72 -0.21 6.92
C ARG A 173 7.18 -1.65 6.66
N ALA A 174 7.06 -2.50 7.66
CA ALA A 174 7.10 -3.94 7.48
C ALA A 174 5.86 -4.56 8.12
N THR A 175 5.30 -5.60 7.50
CA THR A 175 4.11 -6.29 8.00
C THR A 175 4.42 -7.76 8.17
N GLU A 176 4.12 -8.31 9.36
CA GLU A 176 4.37 -9.70 9.69
C GLU A 176 3.09 -10.40 10.14
N ASN A 177 2.79 -11.55 9.54
CA ASN A 177 1.69 -12.39 9.97
C ASN A 177 2.19 -13.52 10.89
N ILE A 178 1.88 -13.37 12.18
CA ILE A 178 2.25 -14.31 13.24
C ILE A 178 1.10 -15.26 13.64
N THR A 179 0.02 -15.34 12.84
CA THR A 179 -1.13 -16.23 13.10
C THR A 179 -0.71 -17.72 12.97
N ASN A 180 -1.34 -18.61 13.74
CA ASN A 180 -1.11 -20.06 13.74
C ASN A 180 0.32 -20.51 14.14
N ARG A 181 1.05 -19.69 14.89
CA ARG A 181 2.37 -20.06 15.43
C ARG A 181 2.20 -20.80 16.76
N LYS A 182 3.00 -21.86 16.97
CA LYS A 182 2.95 -22.69 18.19
C LYS A 182 3.36 -21.87 19.41
N GLU A 183 2.64 -22.03 20.51
CA GLU A 183 2.99 -21.44 21.80
C GLU A 183 4.42 -21.88 22.21
N GLY A 184 5.22 -20.92 22.68
CA GLY A 184 6.58 -21.16 23.19
C GLY A 184 7.71 -21.17 22.15
N GLN A 185 7.44 -20.88 20.86
CA GLN A 185 8.49 -20.72 19.85
C GLN A 185 8.91 -19.26 19.69
N PHE A 186 10.21 -18.98 19.78
CA PHE A 186 10.78 -17.70 19.38
C PHE A 186 10.79 -17.57 17.86
N ILE A 187 10.56 -16.34 17.37
CA ILE A 187 10.63 -15.99 15.96
C ILE A 187 11.73 -14.96 15.80
N ASP A 188 12.73 -15.30 15.01
CA ASP A 188 13.77 -14.36 14.60
C ASP A 188 13.44 -13.84 13.20
N ILE A 189 13.12 -12.56 13.09
CA ILE A 189 12.90 -11.88 11.81
C ILE A 189 14.08 -10.96 11.55
N THR A 190 14.68 -11.08 10.37
CA THR A 190 15.81 -10.26 9.97
C THR A 190 15.36 -9.30 8.88
N TYR A 191 15.51 -8.01 9.16
CA TYR A 191 15.34 -6.96 8.16
C TYR A 191 16.70 -6.44 7.75
N ASP A 192 16.93 -6.36 6.44
CA ASP A 192 18.12 -5.72 5.91
C ASP A 192 18.02 -4.21 6.12
N ILE A 193 19.00 -3.65 6.83
CA ILE A 193 19.13 -2.21 7.06
C ILE A 193 20.14 -1.70 6.03
N PRO A 194 19.73 -0.84 5.07
CA PRO A 194 20.66 -0.36 4.05
C PRO A 194 21.89 0.31 4.69
N GLU A 195 23.09 -0.06 4.25
CA GLU A 195 24.35 0.49 4.79
C GLU A 195 24.44 2.01 4.61
N ASP A 196 23.93 2.50 3.49
CA ASP A 196 23.99 3.93 3.10
C ASP A 196 23.28 4.84 4.12
N ILE A 197 22.27 4.34 4.83
CA ILE A 197 21.52 5.10 5.85
C ILE A 197 21.92 4.78 7.29
N SER A 198 22.66 3.68 7.50
CA SER A 198 23.11 3.25 8.82
C SER A 198 24.57 3.64 9.12
N ARG A 199 25.38 3.90 8.09
CA ARG A 199 26.77 4.33 8.25
C ARG A 199 26.87 5.65 9.01
N GLY A 200 27.57 5.62 10.15
CA GLY A 200 27.77 6.79 11.02
C GLY A 200 26.59 7.14 11.93
N ARG A 201 25.49 6.37 11.90
CA ARG A 201 24.39 6.55 12.86
C ARG A 201 24.65 5.73 14.13
N ASN A 202 24.34 6.33 15.27
CA ASN A 202 24.44 5.70 16.59
C ASN A 202 23.08 5.24 17.15
N LYS A 203 21.96 5.51 16.44
CA LYS A 203 20.60 5.19 16.87
C LYS A 203 19.70 4.83 15.69
N ILE A 204 18.93 3.74 15.85
CA ILE A 204 17.82 3.34 14.98
C ILE A 204 16.59 3.21 15.89
N SER A 205 15.48 3.82 15.49
CA SER A 205 14.20 3.72 16.19
C SER A 205 13.33 2.70 15.47
N ILE A 206 12.83 1.70 16.20
CA ILE A 206 11.92 0.68 15.67
C ILE A 206 10.62 0.78 16.47
N ARG A 207 9.48 0.82 15.77
CA ARG A 207 8.15 0.83 16.37
C ARG A 207 7.42 -0.45 15.95
N PHE A 208 6.94 -1.20 16.93
CA PHE A 208 6.04 -2.33 16.69
C PHE A 208 4.61 -1.83 16.89
N GLN A 209 3.80 -1.93 15.84
CA GLN A 209 2.40 -1.53 15.87
C GLN A 209 1.55 -2.75 15.51
N ALA A 210 0.68 -3.15 16.44
CA ALA A 210 -0.29 -4.20 16.17
C ALA A 210 -1.38 -3.64 15.28
N HIS A 211 -1.83 -4.41 14.27
CA HIS A 211 -3.10 -4.09 13.65
C HIS A 211 -4.22 -4.13 14.70
N HIS A 212 -5.26 -3.33 14.47
CA HIS A 212 -6.42 -3.25 15.36
C HIS A 212 -6.99 -4.63 15.74
N SER A 213 -7.32 -4.79 17.03
CA SER A 213 -7.78 -6.06 17.65
C SER A 213 -6.77 -7.21 17.66
N ASN A 214 -5.53 -6.98 17.20
CA ASN A 214 -4.42 -7.90 17.35
C ASN A 214 -3.44 -7.41 18.43
N THR A 215 -2.47 -8.25 18.76
CA THR A 215 -1.34 -7.90 19.65
C THR A 215 -0.05 -8.08 18.88
N ALA A 216 0.80 -7.06 18.85
CA ALA A 216 2.20 -7.20 18.48
C ALA A 216 2.81 -7.99 19.63
N GLY A 217 3.07 -9.29 19.43
CA GLY A 217 3.54 -10.18 20.49
C GLY A 217 4.78 -9.61 21.23
N PRO A 218 5.11 -10.14 22.42
CA PRO A 218 6.25 -9.67 23.19
C PRO A 218 7.54 -9.75 22.37
N VAL A 219 8.32 -8.66 22.40
CA VAL A 219 9.65 -8.60 21.77
C VAL A 219 10.70 -9.01 22.79
N PHE A 220 11.33 -10.16 22.57
CA PHE A 220 12.32 -10.72 23.50
C PHE A 220 13.75 -10.24 23.25
N GLY A 221 14.03 -9.68 22.07
CA GLY A 221 15.33 -9.12 21.75
C GLY A 221 15.34 -8.40 20.41
N ILE A 222 16.18 -7.37 20.32
CA ILE A 222 16.47 -6.66 19.07
C ILE A 222 17.99 -6.48 19.03
N ARG A 223 18.61 -6.89 17.94
CA ARG A 223 20.04 -6.66 17.71
C ARG A 223 20.29 -6.35 16.25
N THR A 224 21.24 -5.46 15.99
CA THR A 224 21.84 -5.30 14.67
C THR A 224 22.88 -6.41 14.48
N ILE A 225 22.82 -7.13 13.37
CA ILE A 225 23.79 -8.17 13.02
C ILE A 225 24.62 -7.63 11.86
N LYS A 226 25.95 -7.64 11.99
CA LYS A 226 26.83 -7.40 10.84
C LYS A 226 26.83 -8.67 9.99
N LYS A 227 26.45 -8.55 8.72
CA LYS A 227 26.69 -9.61 7.73
C LYS A 227 28.17 -9.66 7.37
#